data_AF-A0A2W5FCR8-F1
#
_entry.id   AF-A0A2W5FCR8-F1
#
_cell.length_a   1.000
_cell.length_b   1.000
_cell.length_c   1.000
_cell.angle_alpha   90.00
_cell.angle_beta   90.00
_cell.angle_gamma   90.00
#
_symmetry.space_group_name_H-M   'P 1'
#
loop_
_entity.id
_entity.type
_entity.pdbx_description
1 polymer ?
#
loop_
_entity_poly.entity_id
_entity_poly.type
_entity_poly.pdbx_seq_one_letter_code
_entity_poly.pdbx_strand_id
1 'polypeptide(L)'
;MSFPFRQGLLAAAFAAFSVGASADVVFDNISAPLNGDGGTLSATSSTPNTFMGGGYILSPGTTQITGFDLFPYNNTGTNFTDLKLNIYVWGGVNTGTVSAASPAFSNLLGSYSFTSSGDFSTGFFYSFQDPDAPGTTPALSLSTPLNISSNTVGISVNVQGSTDGGATFSSVNSLTSVLTYGTAPSVGGLVFNGYFRNAAGETNGNFTSNVRSLGQTDQGVAMRIYGNVSAVPEPSSWALMGLGMMGLLAWRRRSV
;
A
#
# COMPACT_ATOMS: atom_id res chain seq x y z
N MET A 1 -56.07 -17.32 48.26
CA MET A 1 -54.86 -18.13 48.04
C MET A 1 -54.20 -17.68 46.74
N SER A 2 -52.94 -17.26 46.86
CA SER A 2 -51.84 -17.13 45.88
C SER A 2 -52.11 -16.93 44.37
N PHE A 3 -51.59 -15.79 43.86
CA PHE A 3 -50.94 -15.61 42.54
C PHE A 3 -49.77 -16.61 42.33
N PRO A 4 -49.32 -16.98 41.09
CA PRO A 4 -48.70 -15.99 40.20
C PRO A 4 -48.76 -16.16 38.66
N PHE A 5 -48.51 -15.01 38.02
CA PHE A 5 -47.99 -14.74 36.69
C PHE A 5 -46.89 -15.73 36.24
N ARG A 6 -46.92 -16.13 34.96
CA ARG A 6 -45.74 -16.68 34.26
C ARG A 6 -45.14 -15.61 33.34
N GLN A 7 -43.93 -15.20 33.69
CA GLN A 7 -42.99 -14.49 32.82
C GLN A 7 -42.46 -15.46 31.75
N GLY A 8 -42.62 -15.12 30.47
CA GLY A 8 -41.97 -15.77 29.35
C GLY A 8 -40.79 -14.93 28.89
N LEU A 9 -39.59 -15.43 29.17
CA LEU A 9 -38.28 -14.87 28.85
C LEU A 9 -38.13 -14.64 27.33
N LEU A 10 -37.91 -13.39 26.89
CA LEU A 10 -37.42 -13.08 25.53
C LEU A 10 -35.92 -12.83 25.64
N ALA A 11 -35.12 -13.83 25.28
CA ALA A 11 -33.67 -13.71 25.16
C ALA A 11 -33.31 -12.99 23.86
N ALA A 12 -32.76 -11.78 23.97
CA ALA A 12 -32.14 -11.08 22.84
C ALA A 12 -30.70 -11.58 22.68
N ALA A 13 -30.45 -12.40 21.66
CA ALA A 13 -29.10 -12.81 21.27
C ALA A 13 -28.46 -11.70 20.42
N PHE A 14 -27.42 -11.06 20.95
CA PHE A 14 -26.52 -10.23 20.16
C PHE A 14 -25.56 -11.13 19.40
N ALA A 15 -25.76 -11.28 18.09
CA ALA A 15 -24.79 -11.91 17.21
C ALA A 15 -23.64 -10.93 16.97
N ALA A 16 -22.44 -11.27 17.44
CA ALA A 16 -21.21 -10.62 17.02
C ALA A 16 -20.93 -11.07 15.58
N PHE A 17 -21.12 -10.17 14.61
CA PHE A 17 -20.67 -10.39 13.24
C PHE A 17 -19.15 -10.26 13.21
N SER A 18 -18.43 -11.38 13.12
CA SER A 18 -17.05 -11.36 12.64
C SER A 18 -17.11 -11.24 11.12
N VAL A 19 -17.13 -10.01 10.63
CA VAL A 19 -16.91 -9.74 9.20
C VAL A 19 -15.47 -10.16 8.93
N GLY A 20 -15.26 -11.17 8.07
CA GLY A 20 -13.91 -11.45 7.57
C GLY A 20 -13.41 -10.18 6.90
N ALA A 21 -12.36 -9.57 7.45
CA ALA A 21 -11.85 -8.31 6.93
C ALA A 21 -11.32 -8.54 5.52
N SER A 22 -11.99 -7.97 4.52
CA SER A 22 -11.38 -7.79 3.20
C SER A 22 -10.17 -6.87 3.34
N ALA A 23 -9.15 -7.08 2.51
CA ALA A 23 -8.02 -6.15 2.47
C ALA A 23 -8.52 -4.76 2.05
N ASP A 24 -8.27 -3.74 2.86
CA ASP A 24 -8.60 -2.37 2.54
C ASP A 24 -7.46 -1.72 1.76
N VAL A 25 -7.78 -0.80 0.84
CA VAL A 25 -6.78 0.09 0.27
C VAL A 25 -6.37 1.08 1.36
N VAL A 26 -5.10 1.04 1.75
CA VAL A 26 -4.54 1.89 2.82
C VAL A 26 -3.60 2.97 2.30
N PHE A 27 -3.25 2.93 1.02
CA PHE A 27 -2.63 4.03 0.29
C PHE A 27 -2.88 3.87 -1.20
N ASP A 28 -3.13 4.97 -1.90
CA ASP A 28 -3.35 4.97 -3.35
C ASP A 28 -3.00 6.31 -3.98
N ASN A 29 -1.99 6.32 -4.86
CA ASN A 29 -1.65 7.48 -5.69
C ASN A 29 -1.73 7.18 -7.20
N ILE A 30 -2.44 6.12 -7.58
CA ILE A 30 -2.46 5.60 -8.94
C ILE A 30 -3.87 5.57 -9.55
N SER A 31 -4.92 5.53 -8.73
CA SER A 31 -6.30 5.55 -9.22
C SER A 31 -6.63 6.76 -10.11
N ALA A 32 -6.31 7.98 -9.66
CA ALA A 32 -6.61 9.19 -10.41
C ALA A 32 -5.99 9.19 -11.83
N PRO A 33 -4.68 8.97 -12.01
CA PRO A 33 -4.10 8.95 -13.34
C PRO A 33 -4.55 7.77 -14.21
N LEU A 34 -4.92 6.62 -13.62
CA LEU A 34 -5.46 5.50 -14.40
C LEU A 34 -6.91 5.72 -14.86
N ASN A 35 -7.72 6.42 -14.07
CA ASN A 35 -9.11 6.72 -14.41
C ASN A 35 -9.27 7.96 -15.30
N GLY A 36 -8.19 8.70 -15.54
CA GLY A 36 -8.24 9.98 -16.26
C GLY A 36 -8.78 11.14 -15.42
N ASP A 37 -8.89 10.97 -14.11
CA ASP A 37 -9.42 11.95 -13.15
C ASP A 37 -8.34 12.96 -12.71
N GLY A 38 -7.42 13.31 -13.61
CA GLY A 38 -6.24 14.11 -13.33
C GLY A 38 -5.03 13.29 -12.89
N GLY A 39 -3.91 13.98 -12.62
CA GLY A 39 -2.62 13.35 -12.35
C GLY A 39 -1.92 12.90 -13.62
N THR A 40 -0.67 12.47 -13.51
CA THR A 40 0.12 12.04 -14.66
C THR A 40 1.08 10.93 -14.28
N LEU A 41 1.29 10.00 -15.23
CA LEU A 41 2.31 8.97 -15.13
C LEU A 41 3.56 9.39 -15.91
N SER A 42 4.72 9.16 -15.32
CA SER A 42 6.00 9.35 -16.00
C SER A 42 7.01 8.32 -15.55
N ALA A 43 8.11 8.23 -16.28
CA ALA A 43 9.23 7.36 -15.94
C ALA A 43 10.55 8.11 -16.06
N THR A 44 11.59 7.57 -15.42
CA THR A 44 12.92 8.15 -15.48
C THR A 44 13.81 7.35 -16.42
N SER A 45 14.59 8.02 -17.26
CA SER A 45 15.57 7.41 -18.17
C SER A 45 17.02 7.46 -17.65
N SER A 46 17.21 7.84 -16.38
CA SER A 46 18.54 8.10 -15.82
C SER A 46 19.17 6.85 -15.22
N THR A 47 20.47 6.67 -15.41
CA THR A 47 21.26 5.62 -14.76
C THR A 47 22.05 6.17 -13.56
N PRO A 48 22.16 5.45 -12.43
CA PRO A 48 21.48 4.21 -12.07
C PRO A 48 20.06 4.46 -11.51
N ASN A 49 19.21 3.46 -11.65
CA ASN A 49 17.81 3.50 -11.19
C ASN A 49 17.24 2.11 -10.89
N THR A 50 18.09 1.13 -10.57
CA THR A 50 17.64 -0.24 -10.27
C THR A 50 16.74 -0.31 -9.03
N PHE A 51 16.89 0.63 -8.09
CA PHE A 51 15.98 0.80 -6.97
C PHE A 51 15.30 2.15 -7.04
N MET A 52 14.00 2.18 -6.75
CA MET A 52 13.21 3.38 -6.51
C MET A 52 12.44 3.23 -5.20
N GLY A 53 12.07 4.34 -4.57
CA GLY A 53 11.28 4.27 -3.35
C GLY A 53 10.69 5.60 -2.93
N GLY A 54 9.89 5.54 -1.88
CA GLY A 54 9.17 6.69 -1.32
C GLY A 54 8.78 6.44 0.13
N GLY A 55 8.43 7.53 0.82
CA GLY A 55 7.80 7.46 2.13
C GLY A 55 6.29 7.66 1.98
N TYR A 56 5.53 6.85 2.69
CA TYR A 56 4.07 6.77 2.57
C TYR A 56 3.42 6.87 3.95
N ILE A 57 2.38 7.69 4.02
CA ILE A 57 1.45 7.76 5.15
C ILE A 57 0.25 6.92 4.77
N LEU A 58 0.08 5.79 5.42
CA LEU A 58 -1.05 4.89 5.25
C LEU A 58 -2.27 5.42 6.00
N SER A 59 -3.46 4.96 5.61
CA SER A 59 -4.73 5.25 6.26
C SER A 59 -4.63 5.08 7.79
N PRO A 60 -5.21 6.01 8.58
CA PRO A 60 -5.23 5.88 10.04
C PRO A 60 -5.80 4.53 10.49
N GLY A 61 -5.17 3.94 11.50
CA GLY A 61 -5.59 2.62 12.02
C GLY A 61 -5.04 1.43 11.25
N THR A 62 -4.28 1.62 10.15
CA THR A 62 -3.60 0.51 9.47
C THR A 62 -2.64 -0.19 10.43
N THR A 63 -2.81 -1.50 10.58
CA THR A 63 -2.00 -2.34 11.47
C THR A 63 -1.19 -3.39 10.71
N GLN A 64 -1.62 -3.71 9.49
CA GLN A 64 -0.95 -4.68 8.64
C GLN A 64 -0.93 -4.21 7.19
N ILE A 65 0.12 -4.59 6.46
CA ILE A 65 0.15 -4.55 5.00
C ILE A 65 -0.11 -5.97 4.49
N THR A 66 -0.99 -6.11 3.52
CA THR A 66 -1.42 -7.40 2.97
C THR A 66 -1.05 -7.57 1.51
N GLY A 67 -0.71 -6.49 0.79
CA GLY A 67 -0.26 -6.58 -0.59
C GLY A 67 -0.08 -5.24 -1.27
N PHE A 68 0.22 -5.30 -2.57
CA PHE A 68 0.57 -4.14 -3.39
C PHE A 68 0.00 -4.26 -4.80
N ASP A 69 -0.26 -3.11 -5.42
CA ASP A 69 -0.24 -2.98 -6.87
C ASP A 69 0.97 -2.13 -7.28
N LEU A 70 1.68 -2.56 -8.32
CA LEU A 70 2.90 -1.90 -8.81
C LEU A 70 2.86 -1.74 -10.33
N PHE A 71 3.60 -0.73 -10.79
CA PHE A 71 3.58 -0.31 -12.19
C PHE A 71 5.01 -0.15 -12.75
N PRO A 72 5.69 -1.25 -13.12
CA PRO A 72 7.00 -1.18 -13.75
C PRO A 72 6.98 -0.53 -15.12
N TYR A 73 8.09 0.05 -15.52
CA TYR A 73 8.36 0.61 -16.82
C TYR A 73 9.69 0.10 -17.34
N ASN A 74 9.66 -0.38 -18.59
CA ASN A 74 10.85 -0.84 -19.28
C ASN A 74 11.26 0.20 -20.32
N ASN A 75 12.39 0.86 -20.10
CA ASN A 75 13.04 1.75 -21.07
C ASN A 75 14.50 1.33 -21.32
N THR A 76 14.77 0.03 -21.20
CA THR A 76 16.11 -0.52 -21.33
C THR A 76 16.55 -0.71 -22.78
N GLY A 77 15.62 -0.67 -23.74
CA GLY A 77 15.86 -1.12 -25.11
C GLY A 77 15.90 -2.65 -25.27
N THR A 78 15.68 -3.41 -24.20
CA THR A 78 15.64 -4.87 -24.18
C THR A 78 14.23 -5.34 -23.81
N ASN A 79 13.74 -6.38 -24.48
CA ASN A 79 12.47 -7.02 -24.10
C ASN A 79 12.75 -8.16 -23.12
N PHE A 80 11.93 -8.27 -22.06
CA PHE A 80 12.06 -9.33 -21.07
C PHE A 80 10.92 -10.34 -21.20
N THR A 81 11.19 -11.61 -20.88
CA THR A 81 10.19 -12.70 -20.80
C THR A 81 9.63 -12.85 -19.40
N ASP A 82 10.35 -12.37 -18.40
CA ASP A 82 9.93 -12.42 -17.00
C ASP A 82 10.41 -11.19 -16.26
N LEU A 83 9.60 -10.73 -15.30
CA LEU A 83 9.97 -9.72 -14.33
C LEU A 83 10.03 -10.32 -12.93
N LYS A 84 11.00 -9.87 -12.14
CA LYS A 84 11.03 -10.09 -10.70
C LYS A 84 10.95 -8.75 -9.98
N LEU A 85 9.95 -8.60 -9.12
CA LEU A 85 9.73 -7.42 -8.30
C LEU A 85 10.16 -7.72 -6.87
N ASN A 86 11.14 -6.98 -6.38
CA ASN A 86 11.57 -7.02 -4.99
C ASN A 86 11.04 -5.80 -4.26
N ILE A 87 10.22 -6.00 -3.22
CA ILE A 87 9.62 -4.94 -2.41
C ILE A 87 10.19 -5.01 -1.00
N TYR A 88 10.68 -3.89 -0.48
CA TYR A 88 11.23 -3.75 0.86
C TYR A 88 10.36 -2.76 1.62
N VAL A 89 9.88 -3.18 2.79
CA VAL A 89 9.05 -2.35 3.67
C VAL A 89 9.87 -1.94 4.89
N TRP A 90 9.94 -0.64 5.13
CA TRP A 90 10.76 -0.03 6.17
C TRP A 90 9.88 0.67 7.20
N GLY A 91 10.17 0.49 8.48
CA GLY A 91 9.43 1.12 9.57
C GLY A 91 9.92 2.53 9.89
N GLY A 92 11.17 2.87 9.52
CA GLY A 92 11.76 4.19 9.72
C GLY A 92 11.83 4.97 8.42
N VAL A 93 11.31 6.21 8.44
CA VAL A 93 11.41 7.18 7.34
C VAL A 93 12.09 8.45 7.85
N ASN A 94 13.25 8.80 7.29
CA ASN A 94 13.99 10.01 7.61
C ASN A 94 13.47 11.19 6.79
N THR A 95 12.82 12.14 7.46
CA THR A 95 12.29 13.37 6.87
C THR A 95 13.27 14.55 6.90
N GLY A 96 14.44 14.36 7.52
CA GLY A 96 15.53 15.34 7.56
C GLY A 96 16.54 15.14 6.43
N THR A 97 17.78 15.56 6.69
CA THR A 97 18.89 15.38 5.73
C THR A 97 19.23 13.91 5.56
N VAL A 98 19.24 13.45 4.31
CA VAL A 98 19.61 12.08 3.95
C VAL A 98 21.11 12.00 3.68
N SER A 99 21.76 10.97 4.24
CA SER A 99 23.19 10.70 4.05
C SER A 99 23.50 9.24 4.37
N ALA A 100 24.75 8.81 4.19
CA ALA A 100 25.18 7.46 4.60
C ALA A 100 25.03 7.20 6.11
N ALA A 101 25.17 8.23 6.94
CA ALA A 101 25.00 8.13 8.39
C ALA A 101 23.53 8.21 8.83
N SER A 102 22.68 8.84 8.03
CA SER A 102 21.24 8.97 8.27
C SER A 102 20.48 8.66 6.98
N PRO A 103 20.33 7.38 6.63
CA PRO A 103 19.66 6.98 5.41
C PRO A 103 18.20 7.45 5.35
N ALA A 104 17.63 7.47 4.15
CA ALA A 104 16.21 7.77 3.93
C ALA A 104 15.31 6.76 4.64
N PHE A 105 15.69 5.48 4.62
CA PHE A 105 14.93 4.39 5.24
C PHE A 105 15.77 3.59 6.22
N SER A 106 15.14 3.14 7.30
CA SER A 106 15.76 2.32 8.33
C SER A 106 14.75 1.34 8.92
N ASN A 107 15.22 0.37 9.71
CA ASN A 107 14.39 -0.66 10.32
C ASN A 107 13.57 -1.46 9.29
N LEU A 108 14.25 -2.34 8.53
CA LEU A 108 13.59 -3.22 7.55
C LEU A 108 12.59 -4.13 8.27
N LEU A 109 11.31 -4.01 7.93
CA LEU A 109 10.23 -4.82 8.50
C LEU A 109 10.02 -6.12 7.72
N GLY A 110 10.20 -6.07 6.39
CA GLY A 110 10.05 -7.23 5.52
C GLY A 110 10.53 -6.97 4.10
N SER A 111 10.88 -8.04 3.41
CA SER A 111 11.26 -8.03 2.00
C SER A 111 10.57 -9.16 1.25
N TYR A 112 9.97 -8.84 0.11
CA TYR A 112 9.15 -9.76 -0.68
C TYR A 112 9.63 -9.79 -2.12
N SER A 113 9.59 -10.98 -2.73
CA SER A 113 9.92 -11.17 -4.15
C SER A 113 8.73 -11.78 -4.87
N PHE A 114 8.31 -11.15 -5.97
CA PHE A 114 7.27 -11.64 -6.86
C PHE A 114 7.85 -11.83 -8.24
N THR A 115 7.38 -12.85 -8.95
CA THR A 115 7.78 -13.12 -10.33
C THR A 115 6.55 -13.12 -11.22
N SER A 116 6.68 -12.56 -12.42
CA SER A 116 5.67 -12.64 -13.45
C SER A 116 6.30 -12.98 -14.79
N SER A 117 5.66 -13.89 -15.51
CA SER A 117 6.03 -14.32 -16.85
C SER A 117 5.14 -13.63 -17.89
N GLY A 118 5.71 -13.18 -19.00
CA GLY A 118 5.00 -12.52 -20.10
C GLY A 118 5.92 -11.71 -21.01
N ASP A 119 5.35 -11.05 -22.00
CA ASP A 119 6.13 -10.20 -22.92
C ASP A 119 6.26 -8.76 -22.39
N PHE A 120 7.42 -8.44 -21.82
CA PHE A 120 7.71 -7.12 -21.26
C PHE A 120 8.60 -6.31 -22.21
N SER A 121 8.01 -5.84 -23.31
CA SER A 121 8.61 -4.93 -24.28
C SER A 121 9.12 -3.59 -23.73
N THR A 122 10.09 -2.97 -24.39
CA THR A 122 10.53 -1.60 -24.06
C THR A 122 9.51 -0.54 -24.52
N GLY A 123 9.43 0.58 -23.80
CA GLY A 123 8.60 1.75 -24.12
C GLY A 123 7.22 1.77 -23.44
N PHE A 124 6.82 0.69 -22.76
CA PHE A 124 5.52 0.56 -22.11
C PHE A 124 5.66 0.34 -20.60
N PHE A 125 4.64 0.76 -19.85
CA PHE A 125 4.48 0.39 -18.44
C PHE A 125 3.59 -0.85 -18.33
N TYR A 126 3.83 -1.63 -17.28
CA TYR A 126 3.15 -2.88 -16.99
C TYR A 126 2.38 -2.72 -15.70
N SER A 127 1.09 -3.01 -15.72
CA SER A 127 0.27 -2.96 -14.51
C SER A 127 0.23 -4.32 -13.84
N PHE A 128 0.76 -4.40 -12.63
CA PHE A 128 0.49 -5.47 -11.69
C PHE A 128 -0.63 -5.00 -10.77
N GLN A 129 -1.84 -4.88 -11.31
CA GLN A 129 -3.08 -4.69 -10.57
C GLN A 129 -4.04 -5.84 -10.95
N ASP A 130 -4.99 -6.16 -10.08
CA ASP A 130 -6.05 -7.11 -10.43
C ASP A 130 -6.85 -6.54 -11.61
N PRO A 131 -6.85 -7.20 -12.79
CA PRO A 131 -7.53 -6.67 -13.97
C PRO A 131 -9.06 -6.74 -13.86
N ASP A 132 -9.58 -7.68 -13.05
CA ASP A 132 -11.01 -7.94 -12.91
C ASP A 132 -11.62 -7.12 -11.78
N ALA A 133 -10.81 -6.72 -10.80
CA ALA A 133 -11.27 -5.91 -9.68
C ALA A 133 -10.24 -4.88 -9.16
N PRO A 134 -9.83 -3.89 -9.99
CA PRO A 134 -8.83 -2.89 -9.62
C PRO A 134 -9.18 -2.19 -8.31
N GLY A 135 -8.23 -2.14 -7.37
CA GLY A 135 -8.42 -1.42 -6.10
C GLY A 135 -9.25 -2.17 -5.06
N THR A 136 -9.60 -3.44 -5.29
CA THR A 136 -10.33 -4.25 -4.30
C THR A 136 -9.50 -5.43 -3.78
N THR A 137 -8.60 -5.96 -4.60
CA THR A 137 -7.72 -7.10 -4.28
C THR A 137 -6.29 -6.77 -4.71
N PRO A 138 -5.28 -7.03 -3.85
CA PRO A 138 -3.89 -6.83 -4.24
C PRO A 138 -3.46 -7.83 -5.31
N ALA A 139 -2.91 -7.32 -6.43
CA ALA A 139 -2.27 -8.18 -7.42
C ALA A 139 -1.05 -8.91 -6.86
N LEU A 140 -0.28 -8.23 -6.00
CA LEU A 140 0.87 -8.79 -5.29
C LEU A 140 0.49 -9.01 -3.83
N SER A 141 -0.18 -10.14 -3.57
CA SER A 141 -0.62 -10.54 -2.23
C SER A 141 0.54 -11.09 -1.38
N LEU A 142 0.65 -10.64 -0.13
CA LEU A 142 1.57 -11.22 0.85
C LEU A 142 0.98 -12.54 1.37
N SER A 143 1.78 -13.61 1.37
CA SER A 143 1.39 -14.90 1.94
C SER A 143 1.15 -14.82 3.46
N THR A 144 1.75 -13.85 4.12
CA THR A 144 1.50 -13.51 5.52
C THR A 144 1.44 -11.99 5.64
N PRO A 145 0.34 -11.42 6.17
CA PRO A 145 0.26 -9.99 6.43
C PRO A 145 1.42 -9.47 7.27
N LEU A 146 2.02 -8.36 6.84
CA LEU A 146 3.12 -7.71 7.55
C LEU A 146 2.56 -6.78 8.62
N ASN A 147 2.80 -7.09 9.89
CA ASN A 147 2.48 -6.17 10.98
C ASN A 147 3.36 -4.91 10.90
N ILE A 148 2.73 -3.75 11.09
CA ILE A 148 3.41 -2.45 11.15
C ILE A 148 3.06 -1.76 12.48
N SER A 149 4.03 -1.06 13.05
CA SER A 149 3.88 -0.32 14.31
C SER A 149 3.61 1.18 14.11
N SER A 150 3.61 1.63 12.87
CA SER A 150 3.47 3.03 12.45
C SER A 150 2.68 3.07 11.15
N ASN A 151 1.83 4.09 10.98
CA ASN A 151 1.17 4.34 9.69
C ASN A 151 2.09 5.04 8.69
N THR A 152 3.28 5.48 9.10
CA THR A 152 4.30 6.00 8.19
C THR A 152 5.30 4.89 7.89
N VAL A 153 5.47 4.55 6.62
CA VAL A 153 6.36 3.49 6.14
C VAL A 153 7.21 3.97 4.96
N GLY A 154 8.42 3.42 4.84
CA GLY A 154 9.23 3.53 3.63
C GLY A 154 8.99 2.31 2.76
N ILE A 155 8.89 2.51 1.44
CA ILE A 155 8.84 1.40 0.48
C ILE A 155 9.96 1.60 -0.54
N SER A 156 10.75 0.55 -0.75
CA SER A 156 11.72 0.47 -1.84
C SER A 156 11.33 -0.68 -2.77
N VAL A 157 11.41 -0.43 -4.07
CA VAL A 157 11.10 -1.38 -5.13
C VAL A 157 12.32 -1.53 -6.02
N ASN A 158 12.68 -2.77 -6.33
CA ASN A 158 13.62 -3.11 -7.37
C ASN A 158 12.94 -4.00 -8.40
N VAL A 159 13.01 -3.59 -9.65
CA VAL A 159 12.49 -4.36 -10.78
C VAL A 159 13.68 -4.99 -11.49
N GLN A 160 13.61 -6.30 -11.68
CA GLN A 160 14.60 -7.09 -12.39
C GLN A 160 13.94 -7.74 -13.60
N GLY A 161 14.72 -7.91 -14.67
CA GLY A 161 14.26 -8.55 -15.89
C GLY A 161 15.01 -9.85 -16.15
N SER A 162 14.36 -10.76 -16.85
CA SER A 162 14.91 -12.00 -17.41
C SER A 162 14.61 -12.05 -18.91
N THR A 163 15.57 -12.54 -19.69
CA THR A 163 15.41 -12.85 -21.12
C THR A 163 15.52 -14.35 -21.41
N ASP A 164 15.60 -15.17 -20.36
CA ASP A 164 15.92 -16.60 -20.42
C ASP A 164 14.83 -17.48 -19.78
N GLY A 165 13.59 -16.99 -19.77
CA GLY A 165 12.45 -17.72 -19.21
C GLY A 165 12.49 -17.83 -17.68
N GLY A 166 13.01 -16.79 -17.00
CA GLY A 166 13.05 -16.70 -15.55
C GLY A 166 14.18 -17.49 -14.89
N ALA A 167 15.12 -18.02 -15.66
CA ALA A 167 16.28 -18.74 -15.10
C ALA A 167 17.26 -17.79 -14.39
N THR A 168 17.46 -16.59 -14.94
CA THR A 168 18.27 -15.53 -14.31
C THR A 168 17.53 -14.19 -14.30
N PHE A 169 17.61 -13.48 -13.17
CA PHE A 169 17.04 -12.15 -13.01
C PHE A 169 18.15 -11.14 -12.74
N SER A 170 18.16 -10.06 -13.52
CA SER A 170 19.15 -8.99 -13.41
C SER A 170 18.50 -7.65 -13.14
N SER A 171 19.09 -6.89 -12.22
CA SER A 171 18.80 -5.48 -12.06
C SER A 171 19.39 -4.71 -13.25
N VAL A 172 18.53 -4.08 -14.05
CA VAL A 172 18.94 -3.35 -15.25
C VAL A 172 18.59 -1.88 -15.10
N ASN A 173 19.49 -1.00 -15.51
CA ASN A 173 19.18 0.43 -15.55
C ASN A 173 18.06 0.70 -16.57
N SER A 174 17.14 1.60 -16.22
CA SER A 174 15.95 1.96 -16.98
C SER A 174 14.86 0.89 -16.99
N LEU A 175 14.97 -0.13 -16.13
CA LEU A 175 13.86 -0.99 -15.74
C LEU A 175 13.46 -0.62 -14.29
N THR A 176 12.37 0.13 -14.14
CA THR A 176 12.03 0.77 -12.86
C THR A 176 10.54 0.77 -12.60
N SER A 177 10.08 1.36 -11.50
CA SER A 177 8.66 1.73 -11.35
C SER A 177 8.36 3.08 -12.02
N VAL A 178 7.13 3.29 -12.47
CA VAL A 178 6.64 4.62 -12.88
C VAL A 178 6.43 5.53 -11.67
N LEU A 179 6.40 6.82 -11.95
CA LEU A 179 6.12 7.89 -11.02
C LEU A 179 4.73 8.46 -11.30
N THR A 180 4.04 8.87 -10.25
CA THR A 180 2.83 9.69 -10.34
C THR A 180 3.13 11.12 -9.87
N TYR A 181 2.38 12.10 -10.37
CA TYR A 181 2.39 13.49 -9.90
C TYR A 181 1.14 14.23 -10.36
N GLY A 182 0.93 15.44 -9.82
CA GLY A 182 -0.10 16.39 -10.26
C GLY A 182 -1.46 16.24 -9.56
N THR A 183 -1.67 15.14 -8.85
CA THR A 183 -2.84 14.91 -7.98
C THR A 183 -2.42 14.24 -6.69
N ALA A 184 -3.01 14.69 -5.58
CA ALA A 184 -2.82 14.08 -4.27
C ALA A 184 -3.28 12.61 -4.28
N PRO A 185 -2.67 11.75 -3.43
CA PRO A 185 -3.16 10.39 -3.22
C PRO A 185 -4.66 10.38 -2.85
N SER A 186 -5.42 9.47 -3.46
CA SER A 186 -6.84 9.25 -3.13
C SER A 186 -7.04 8.62 -1.76
N VAL A 187 -6.02 7.90 -1.26
CA VAL A 187 -5.98 7.32 0.07
C VAL A 187 -4.58 7.49 0.66
N GLY A 188 -4.50 7.83 1.94
CA GLY A 188 -3.24 8.08 2.63
C GLY A 188 -2.56 9.38 2.18
N GLY A 189 -1.25 9.42 2.22
CA GLY A 189 -0.46 10.59 1.85
C GLY A 189 0.99 10.25 1.49
N LEU A 190 1.64 11.15 0.78
CA LEU A 190 3.08 11.07 0.53
C LEU A 190 3.83 11.78 1.65
N VAL A 191 4.90 11.16 2.16
CA VAL A 191 5.78 11.81 3.15
C VAL A 191 6.64 12.88 2.49
N PHE A 192 6.97 12.68 1.21
CA PHE A 192 7.81 13.57 0.42
C PHE A 192 7.09 13.96 -0.86
N ASN A 193 7.31 15.18 -1.34
CA ASN A 193 6.94 15.55 -2.71
C ASN A 193 8.08 15.15 -3.68
N GLY A 194 8.20 13.85 -3.94
CA GLY A 194 9.28 13.30 -4.74
C GLY A 194 9.49 11.81 -4.52
N TYR A 195 10.63 11.33 -5.00
CA TYR A 195 11.01 9.91 -4.95
C TYR A 195 12.49 9.76 -4.65
N PHE A 196 12.85 8.64 -4.05
CA PHE A 196 14.22 8.19 -3.98
C PHE A 196 14.51 7.26 -5.15
N ARG A 197 15.76 7.27 -5.60
CA ARG A 197 16.33 6.25 -6.47
C ARG A 197 17.78 6.05 -6.08
N ASN A 198 18.31 4.88 -6.38
CA ASN A 198 19.67 4.59 -5.99
C ASN A 198 20.68 5.55 -6.65
N ALA A 199 21.70 5.93 -5.89
CA ALA A 199 22.92 6.50 -6.42
C ALA A 199 23.85 5.37 -6.93
N ALA A 200 24.92 5.74 -7.63
CA ALA A 200 25.94 4.78 -8.05
C ALA A 200 26.52 4.06 -6.83
N GLY A 201 26.32 2.73 -6.78
CA GLY A 201 26.84 1.86 -5.72
C GLY A 201 25.84 1.44 -4.63
N GLU A 202 24.62 1.99 -4.59
CA GLU A 202 23.57 1.56 -3.65
C GLU A 202 22.82 0.31 -4.19
N THR A 203 22.81 -0.77 -3.41
CA THR A 203 22.32 -2.10 -3.84
C THR A 203 21.21 -2.71 -2.98
N ASN A 204 20.85 -2.10 -1.85
CA ASN A 204 19.96 -2.70 -0.85
C ASN A 204 18.62 -1.95 -0.67
N GLY A 205 18.31 -0.99 -1.54
CA GLY A 205 17.11 -0.17 -1.45
C GLY A 205 17.09 0.80 -0.27
N ASN A 206 18.19 0.92 0.47
CA ASN A 206 18.38 1.95 1.46
C ASN A 206 19.08 3.16 0.81
N PHE A 207 18.35 4.28 0.68
CA PHE A 207 18.82 5.44 -0.06
C PHE A 207 19.61 6.39 0.85
N THR A 208 20.82 6.74 0.42
CA THR A 208 21.70 7.72 1.08
C THR A 208 21.81 9.02 0.27
N SER A 209 21.10 9.09 -0.86
CA SER A 209 20.96 10.29 -1.68
C SER A 209 19.66 11.04 -1.41
N ASN A 210 19.69 12.36 -1.65
CA ASN A 210 18.53 13.23 -1.44
C ASN A 210 17.33 12.84 -2.30
N VAL A 211 16.14 13.19 -1.81
CA VAL A 211 14.89 13.08 -2.56
C VAL A 211 15.00 13.79 -3.91
N ARG A 212 14.50 13.15 -4.96
CA ARG A 212 14.45 13.67 -6.31
C ARG A 212 13.04 14.14 -6.64
N SER A 213 12.97 15.13 -7.52
CA SER A 213 11.71 15.71 -7.98
C SER A 213 11.74 15.92 -9.49
N LEU A 214 10.56 15.89 -10.10
CA LEU A 214 10.27 16.33 -11.46
C LEU A 214 9.85 17.81 -11.49
N GLY A 215 9.90 18.52 -10.36
CA GLY A 215 9.41 19.90 -10.22
C GLY A 215 7.89 20.00 -10.16
N GLN A 216 7.21 18.89 -9.82
CA GLN A 216 5.74 18.80 -9.78
C GLN A 216 5.25 18.65 -8.33
N THR A 217 3.95 18.81 -8.11
CA THR A 217 3.28 18.51 -6.83
C THR A 217 2.83 17.07 -6.76
N ASP A 218 2.61 16.59 -5.54
CA ASP A 218 2.07 15.25 -5.22
C ASP A 218 2.82 14.11 -5.92
N GLN A 219 4.14 14.25 -5.96
CA GLN A 219 4.98 13.34 -6.71
C GLN A 219 5.44 12.15 -5.87
N GLY A 220 5.36 10.94 -6.43
CA GLY A 220 5.89 9.74 -5.78
C GLY A 220 6.04 8.56 -6.73
N VAL A 221 6.54 7.44 -6.22
CA VAL A 221 6.48 6.16 -6.96
C VAL A 221 5.02 5.71 -7.00
N ALA A 222 4.57 5.32 -8.19
CA ALA A 222 3.21 4.86 -8.44
C ALA A 222 2.96 3.51 -7.76
N MET A 223 2.01 3.49 -6.82
CA MET A 223 1.62 2.27 -6.13
C MET A 223 0.25 2.37 -5.47
N ARG A 224 -0.32 1.19 -5.24
CA ARG A 224 -1.41 1.00 -4.28
C ARG A 224 -0.93 0.04 -3.20
N ILE A 225 -1.25 0.33 -1.95
CA ILE A 225 -0.92 -0.52 -0.80
C ILE A 225 -2.22 -0.99 -0.17
N TYR A 226 -2.29 -2.29 0.09
CA TYR A 226 -3.41 -2.95 0.75
C TYR A 226 -3.02 -3.33 2.17
N GLY A 227 -3.99 -3.28 3.07
CA GLY A 227 -3.74 -3.54 4.49
C GLY A 227 -4.99 -3.86 5.27
N ASN A 228 -4.79 -4.27 6.53
CA ASN A 228 -5.87 -4.38 7.50
C ASN A 228 -5.88 -3.12 8.36
N VAL A 229 -7.03 -2.46 8.40
CA VAL A 229 -7.28 -1.36 9.31
C VAL A 229 -7.89 -1.93 10.58
N SER A 230 -7.27 -1.68 11.73
CA SER A 230 -7.89 -2.00 13.01
C SER A 230 -9.14 -1.15 13.12
N ALA A 231 -10.30 -1.80 13.15
CA ALA A 231 -11.59 -1.15 13.36
C ALA A 231 -11.60 -0.52 14.75
N VAL A 232 -11.13 0.72 14.85
CA VAL A 232 -11.52 1.59 15.96
C VAL A 232 -12.99 1.90 15.72
N PRO A 233 -13.92 1.49 16.61
CA PRO A 233 -15.33 1.74 16.37
C PRO A 233 -15.54 3.24 16.17
N GLU A 234 -16.14 3.60 15.04
CA GLU A 234 -16.36 5.00 14.72
C GLU A 234 -17.22 5.67 15.80
N PRO A 235 -17.11 6.99 16.01
CA PRO A 235 -17.99 7.73 16.91
C PRO A 235 -19.48 7.48 16.63
N SER A 236 -19.84 7.26 15.36
CA SER A 236 -21.17 6.87 14.91
C SER A 236 -21.59 5.47 15.43
N SER A 237 -20.67 4.52 15.47
CA SER A 237 -20.87 3.18 16.04
C SER A 237 -21.09 3.24 17.54
N TRP A 238 -20.35 4.10 18.25
CA TRP A 238 -20.60 4.39 19.67
C TRP A 238 -21.94 5.07 19.89
N ALA A 239 -22.32 6.00 19.02
CA ALA A 239 -23.61 6.67 19.10
C ALA A 239 -24.77 5.68 18.87
N LEU A 240 -24.65 4.77 17.90
CA LEU A 240 -25.65 3.73 17.64
C LEU A 240 -25.74 2.69 18.75
N MET A 241 -24.60 2.25 19.29
CA MET A 241 -24.58 1.40 20.49
C MET A 241 -25.22 2.11 21.69
N GLY A 242 -24.90 3.40 21.89
CA GLY A 242 -25.49 4.23 22.93
C GLY A 242 -27.00 4.38 22.77
N LEU A 243 -27.48 4.64 21.55
CA LEU A 243 -28.92 4.73 21.23
C LEU A 243 -29.62 3.38 21.43
N GLY A 244 -28.99 2.27 21.02
CA GLY A 244 -29.51 0.92 21.24
C GLY A 244 -29.67 0.58 22.72
N MET A 245 -28.67 0.91 23.55
CA MET A 245 -28.73 0.71 25.00
C MET A 245 -29.79 1.59 25.67
N MET A 246 -29.92 2.84 25.23
CA MET A 246 -30.97 3.76 25.70
C MET A 246 -32.37 3.25 25.34
N GLY A 247 -32.56 2.72 24.14
CA GLY A 247 -33.81 2.09 23.71
C GLY A 247 -34.19 0.88 24.58
N LEU A 248 -33.22 0.03 24.91
CA LEU A 248 -33.40 -1.12 25.82
C LEU A 248 -33.78 -0.69 27.24
N LEU A 249 -33.15 0.36 27.78
CA LEU A 249 -33.48 0.90 29.10
C LEU A 249 -34.88 1.52 29.14
N ALA A 250 -35.27 2.24 28.08
CA ALA A 250 -36.61 2.81 27.96
C ALA A 250 -37.69 1.72 27.86
N TRP A 251 -37.41 0.64 27.13
CA TRP A 251 -38.31 -0.51 27.03
C TRP A 251 -38.46 -1.28 28.35
N ARG A 252 -37.35 -1.49 29.07
CA ARG A 252 -37.37 -2.11 30.41
C ARG A 252 -38.24 -1.32 31.40
N ARG A 253 -38.22 0.01 31.35
CA ARG A 253 -39.06 0.87 32.21
C ARG A 253 -40.56 0.83 31.88
N ARG A 254 -40.94 0.41 30.67
CA ARG A 254 -42.35 0.20 30.29
C ARG A 254 -42.88 -1.18 30.65
N SER A 255 -41.99 -2.11 30.95
CA SER A 255 -42.32 -3.53 31.19
C SER A 255 -42.37 -3.89 32.68
N VAL A 256 -42.16 -2.90 33.56
CA VAL A 256 -42.38 -2.93 35.02
C VAL A 256 -43.59 -2.06 35.32
#